data_AF-A0A1I2ZS34-F1
#
_entry.id   AF-A0A1I2ZS34-F1
#
_cell.length_a   1.000
_cell.length_b   1.000
_cell.length_c   1.000
_cell.angle_alpha   90.00
_cell.angle_beta   90.00
_cell.angle_gamma   90.00
#
_symmetry.space_group_name_H-M   'P 1'
#
loop_
_entity.id
_entity.type
_entity.pdbx_description
1 polymer ?
#
loop_
_entity_poly.entity_id
_entity_poly.type
_entity_poly.pdbx_seq_one_letter_code
_entity_poly.pdbx_strand_id
1 'polypeptide(L)'
;MNKEILVVSGYGIDLRVNGGGLKIKQGSVLQGNLQEVLINRGINSIEHLVILSQSGNLTIEAVKWLINQNIAVSFLDEYGNLVTDFMPGNHISGITKRRQATADSNFNIKISSWLLSEKFKGQRETLCYLRIYNQKAKWWNEEREYRIEQALSISLNREQNLTNCLNADSQRVLEAQSAAAYWHCFEGIPLQWSNFKKIPVNWLCIGNRTSPKSGGPRKAIDPLNACLNYLYAILETRVKNSCVINGVDPDFGIIHADHANRASLVFDLMEPVRPKVDRLLLEWMLKRRFDPKDFFETREGICKVGKAVVSDIVPLIKGLSKDITGVIKEYAGFFKNKMVLQKPEEFKKNDKQGFSHKHKAKTEQTKQFVLDFKENRQNKTRKRQVNEELKSNKTGENNLDLTNSSQRQCPECGKIFTPNGNRQKFCCTKHKDVYAKRVRREKRVAEGRCPQCGEPMPEAAKGTYKEKLTYCQKCADYWKKRYEEPIAEFKILN
;
A
#
# COMPACT_ATOMS: atom_id res chain seq x y z
N MET A 1 -20.05 -22.88 5.37
CA MET A 1 -19.12 -23.43 4.37
C MET A 1 -17.90 -22.53 4.29
N ASN A 2 -16.69 -23.06 4.38
CA ASN A 2 -15.47 -22.29 4.16
C ASN A 2 -15.48 -21.81 2.70
N LYS A 3 -15.35 -20.50 2.51
CA LYS A 3 -15.36 -19.92 1.17
C LYS A 3 -14.07 -20.30 0.45
N GLU A 4 -14.18 -20.81 -0.78
CA GLU A 4 -13.04 -21.31 -1.52
C GLU A 4 -12.63 -20.38 -2.67
N ILE A 5 -11.31 -20.21 -2.83
CA ILE A 5 -10.70 -19.69 -4.05
C ILE A 5 -10.38 -20.87 -4.94
N LEU A 6 -10.92 -20.87 -6.17
CA LEU A 6 -10.63 -21.86 -7.20
C LEU A 6 -9.67 -21.25 -8.23
N VAL A 7 -8.55 -21.92 -8.49
CA VAL A 7 -7.57 -21.50 -9.49
C VAL A 7 -7.72 -22.35 -10.75
N VAL A 8 -7.83 -21.69 -11.90
CA VAL A 8 -7.88 -22.34 -13.21
C VAL A 8 -6.65 -21.93 -14.01
N SER A 9 -5.87 -22.91 -14.45
CA SER A 9 -4.59 -22.68 -15.12
C SER A 9 -4.31 -23.72 -16.22
N GLY A 10 -3.17 -23.62 -16.89
CA GLY A 10 -2.80 -24.49 -18.03
C GLY A 10 -3.17 -23.87 -19.39
N TYR A 11 -2.94 -24.59 -20.49
CA TYR A 11 -3.33 -24.16 -21.85
C TYR A 11 -4.63 -24.82 -22.27
N GLY A 12 -5.52 -24.06 -22.93
CA GLY A 12 -6.80 -24.57 -23.42
C GLY A 12 -7.82 -24.81 -22.30
N ILE A 13 -7.90 -23.89 -21.33
CA ILE A 13 -8.96 -23.95 -20.30
C ILE A 13 -10.33 -23.85 -20.98
N ASP A 14 -11.36 -24.48 -20.42
CA ASP A 14 -12.70 -24.41 -20.99
C ASP A 14 -13.77 -24.29 -19.88
N LEU A 15 -14.53 -23.21 -19.93
CA LEU A 15 -15.60 -22.90 -18.99
C LEU A 15 -16.93 -22.76 -19.74
N ARG A 16 -17.81 -23.74 -19.53
CA ARG A 16 -19.13 -23.80 -20.16
C ARG A 16 -20.19 -24.30 -19.19
N VAL A 17 -21.43 -23.92 -19.43
CA VAL A 17 -22.56 -24.48 -18.68
C VAL A 17 -23.00 -25.76 -19.37
N ASN A 18 -23.21 -26.82 -18.59
CA ASN A 18 -23.76 -28.09 -19.07
C ASN A 18 -24.76 -28.62 -18.03
N GLY A 19 -25.98 -28.95 -18.45
CA GLY A 19 -27.02 -29.45 -17.55
C GLY A 19 -27.36 -28.50 -16.39
N GLY A 20 -27.22 -27.19 -16.60
CA GLY A 20 -27.45 -26.16 -15.56
C GLY A 20 -26.30 -25.94 -14.57
N GLY A 21 -25.28 -26.81 -14.58
CA GLY A 21 -24.03 -26.67 -13.81
C GLY A 21 -22.91 -26.04 -14.63
N LEU A 22 -21.96 -25.40 -13.95
CA LEU A 22 -20.75 -24.86 -14.58
C LEU A 22 -19.71 -25.97 -14.67
N LYS A 23 -19.36 -26.38 -15.89
CA LYS A 23 -18.26 -27.29 -16.17
C LYS A 23 -16.98 -26.48 -16.38
N ILE A 24 -15.97 -26.76 -15.57
CA ILE A 24 -14.64 -26.16 -15.62
C ILE A 24 -13.65 -27.25 -15.99
N LYS A 25 -12.97 -27.09 -17.11
CA LYS A 25 -11.87 -27.94 -17.54
C LYS A 25 -10.55 -27.20 -17.33
N GLN A 26 -9.67 -27.79 -16.54
CA GLN A 26 -8.29 -27.31 -16.38
C GLN A 26 -7.53 -27.46 -17.69
N GLY A 27 -6.63 -26.52 -17.96
CA GLY A 27 -5.79 -26.55 -19.15
C GLY A 27 -4.68 -27.58 -19.02
N SER A 28 -4.23 -28.14 -20.14
CA SER A 28 -3.10 -29.07 -20.13
C SER A 28 -1.79 -28.31 -19.85
N VAL A 29 -0.92 -28.90 -19.03
CA VAL A 29 0.43 -28.38 -18.76
C VAL A 29 1.50 -29.12 -19.60
N LEU A 30 1.10 -30.19 -20.31
CA LEU A 30 1.84 -31.23 -21.08
C LEU A 30 1.43 -32.61 -20.53
N GLN A 31 0.85 -33.46 -21.39
CA GLN A 31 0.39 -34.85 -21.17
C GLN A 31 0.01 -35.26 -19.73
N GLY A 32 -1.28 -35.16 -19.41
CA GLY A 32 -1.87 -35.67 -18.18
C GLY A 32 -3.38 -35.49 -18.17
N ASN A 33 -4.10 -36.32 -17.41
CA ASN A 33 -5.56 -36.34 -17.35
C ASN A 33 -6.15 -34.95 -17.13
N LEU A 34 -7.01 -34.54 -18.06
CA LEU A 34 -7.76 -33.29 -17.97
C LEU A 34 -8.68 -33.38 -16.74
N GLN A 35 -8.38 -32.60 -15.71
CA GLN A 35 -9.28 -32.47 -14.57
C GLN A 35 -10.46 -31.60 -14.98
N GLU A 36 -11.64 -32.22 -14.98
CA GLU A 36 -12.92 -31.55 -15.18
C GLU A 36 -13.67 -31.50 -13.85
N VAL A 37 -14.15 -30.32 -13.50
CA VAL A 37 -14.96 -30.09 -12.30
C VAL A 37 -16.32 -29.58 -12.75
N LEU A 38 -17.39 -30.24 -12.29
CA LEU A 38 -18.75 -29.77 -12.47
C LEU A 38 -19.23 -29.10 -11.17
N ILE A 39 -19.68 -27.87 -11.27
CA ILE A 39 -20.15 -27.07 -10.14
C ILE A 39 -21.64 -26.83 -10.31
N ASN A 40 -22.42 -27.28 -9.33
CA ASN A 40 -23.87 -27.10 -9.32
C ASN A 40 -24.27 -25.76 -8.68
N ARG A 41 -25.43 -25.24 -9.11
CA ARG A 41 -26.00 -24.00 -8.54
C ARG A 41 -26.37 -24.19 -7.08
N GLY A 42 -26.15 -23.17 -6.25
CA GLY A 42 -26.55 -23.14 -4.83
C GLY A 42 -25.81 -24.11 -3.89
N ILE A 43 -25.06 -25.07 -4.41
CA ILE A 43 -24.30 -26.08 -3.65
C ILE A 43 -22.80 -25.93 -3.96
N ASN A 44 -22.29 -24.71 -3.97
CA ASN A 44 -20.86 -24.46 -4.10
C ASN A 44 -20.40 -23.40 -3.10
N SER A 45 -19.19 -23.59 -2.58
CA SER A 45 -18.55 -22.70 -1.60
C SER A 45 -17.62 -21.69 -2.25
N ILE A 46 -17.57 -21.64 -3.58
CA ILE A 46 -16.59 -20.84 -4.31
C ILE A 46 -17.02 -19.38 -4.25
N GLU A 47 -16.15 -18.51 -3.75
CA GLU A 47 -16.41 -17.06 -3.73
C GLU A 47 -15.64 -16.34 -4.85
N HIS A 48 -14.55 -16.96 -5.32
CA HIS A 48 -13.61 -16.32 -6.23
C HIS A 48 -12.93 -17.34 -7.12
N LEU A 49 -13.09 -17.15 -8.42
CA LEU A 49 -12.41 -17.88 -9.48
C LEU A 49 -11.22 -17.06 -9.99
N VAL A 50 -10.01 -17.62 -9.95
CA VAL A 50 -8.80 -16.97 -10.46
C VAL A 50 -8.32 -17.71 -11.71
N ILE A 51 -8.27 -17.00 -12.83
CA ILE A 51 -7.85 -17.51 -14.14
C ILE A 51 -6.43 -17.03 -14.42
N LEU A 52 -5.51 -17.99 -14.59
CA LEU A 52 -4.07 -17.79 -14.86
C LEU A 52 -3.64 -18.27 -16.25
N SER A 53 -4.59 -18.61 -17.10
CA SER A 53 -4.33 -19.25 -18.40
C SER A 53 -4.00 -18.23 -19.48
N GLN A 54 -3.08 -18.61 -20.39
CA GLN A 54 -2.76 -17.85 -21.60
C GLN A 54 -3.71 -18.17 -22.77
N SER A 55 -4.47 -19.28 -22.71
CA SER A 55 -5.40 -19.67 -23.76
C SER A 55 -6.58 -20.49 -23.24
N GLY A 56 -7.77 -20.23 -23.78
CA GLY A 56 -8.96 -21.01 -23.44
C GLY A 56 -10.25 -20.39 -23.93
N ASN A 57 -11.35 -21.06 -23.61
CA ASN A 57 -12.70 -20.66 -23.97
C ASN A 57 -13.51 -20.35 -22.71
N LEU A 58 -14.19 -19.21 -22.72
CA LEU A 58 -15.17 -18.83 -21.70
C LEU A 58 -16.47 -18.46 -22.41
N THR A 59 -17.49 -19.29 -22.23
CA THR A 59 -18.80 -19.03 -22.84
C THR A 59 -19.52 -17.89 -22.14
N ILE A 60 -20.35 -17.13 -22.87
CA ILE A 60 -21.20 -16.07 -22.29
C ILE A 60 -22.12 -16.64 -21.20
N GLU A 61 -22.61 -17.87 -21.40
CA GLU A 61 -23.46 -18.55 -20.42
C GLU A 61 -22.70 -18.81 -19.11
N ALA A 62 -21.43 -19.23 -19.18
CA ALA A 62 -20.59 -19.42 -17.99
C ALA A 62 -20.36 -18.09 -17.24
N VAL A 63 -20.13 -16.98 -17.95
CA VAL A 63 -20.00 -15.66 -17.31
C VAL A 63 -21.28 -15.28 -16.56
N LYS A 64 -22.44 -15.39 -17.22
CA LYS A 64 -23.75 -15.12 -16.60
C LYS A 64 -23.99 -16.04 -15.40
N TRP A 65 -23.61 -17.31 -15.51
CA TRP A 65 -23.72 -18.28 -14.43
C TRP A 65 -22.90 -17.87 -13.21
N LEU A 66 -21.62 -17.53 -13.39
CA LEU A 66 -20.72 -17.10 -12.31
C LEU A 66 -21.25 -15.86 -11.60
N ILE A 67 -21.67 -14.84 -12.35
CA ILE A 67 -22.24 -13.59 -11.81
C ILE A 67 -23.51 -13.88 -11.01
N ASN A 68 -24.43 -14.69 -11.54
CA ASN A 68 -25.68 -15.05 -10.87
C ASN A 68 -25.47 -15.90 -9.60
N GLN A 69 -24.31 -16.55 -9.46
CA GLN A 69 -23.93 -17.27 -8.24
C GLN A 69 -23.10 -16.41 -7.27
N ASN A 70 -22.95 -15.11 -7.55
CA ASN A 70 -22.11 -14.18 -6.78
C ASN A 70 -20.64 -14.62 -6.68
N ILE A 71 -20.12 -15.25 -7.73
CA ILE A 71 -18.72 -15.68 -7.81
C ILE A 71 -17.92 -14.59 -8.52
N ALA A 72 -16.97 -14.00 -7.80
CA ALA A 72 -16.00 -13.07 -8.38
C ALA A 72 -15.07 -13.82 -9.35
N VAL A 73 -14.65 -13.19 -10.44
CA VAL A 73 -13.67 -13.76 -11.38
C VAL A 73 -12.52 -12.78 -11.58
N SER A 74 -11.27 -13.25 -11.48
CA SER A 74 -10.08 -12.46 -11.84
C SER A 74 -9.29 -13.12 -12.95
N PHE A 75 -8.76 -12.29 -13.85
CA PHE A 75 -7.76 -12.69 -14.83
C PHE A 75 -6.43 -12.08 -14.41
N LEU A 76 -5.43 -12.93 -14.14
CA LEU A 76 -4.07 -12.47 -13.85
C LEU A 76 -3.16 -12.77 -15.04
N ASP A 77 -2.21 -11.89 -15.27
CA ASP A 77 -1.12 -12.14 -16.21
C ASP A 77 -0.05 -13.07 -15.60
N GLU A 78 0.94 -13.44 -16.40
CA GLU A 78 2.06 -14.29 -16.00
C GLU A 78 3.02 -13.66 -14.97
N TYR A 79 2.89 -12.37 -14.69
CA TYR A 79 3.65 -11.64 -13.68
C TYR A 79 2.85 -11.43 -12.38
N GLY A 80 1.61 -11.92 -12.33
CA GLY A 80 0.71 -11.77 -11.21
C GLY A 80 0.03 -10.40 -11.16
N ASN A 81 -0.02 -9.64 -12.24
CA ASN A 81 -0.83 -8.41 -12.31
C ASN A 81 -2.27 -8.74 -12.66
N LEU A 82 -3.23 -8.02 -12.07
CA LEU A 82 -4.64 -8.10 -12.42
C LEU A 82 -4.89 -7.46 -13.80
N VAL A 83 -5.30 -8.27 -14.77
CA VAL A 83 -5.66 -7.81 -16.13
C VAL A 83 -7.08 -7.25 -16.13
N THR A 84 -8.02 -8.02 -15.57
CA THR A 84 -9.41 -7.63 -15.43
C THR A 84 -10.11 -8.53 -14.41
N ASP A 85 -11.27 -8.08 -13.93
CA ASP A 85 -12.10 -8.80 -12.98
C ASP A 85 -13.59 -8.62 -13.28
N PHE A 86 -14.38 -9.67 -13.06
CA PHE A 86 -15.85 -9.64 -13.11
C PHE A 86 -16.39 -9.78 -11.69
N MET A 87 -16.93 -8.69 -11.15
CA MET A 87 -17.57 -8.69 -9.84
C MET A 87 -19.08 -8.93 -9.97
N PRO A 88 -19.71 -9.63 -9.01
CA PRO A 88 -21.16 -9.70 -8.94
C PRO A 88 -21.75 -8.29 -8.86
N GLY A 89 -22.74 -8.01 -9.70
CA GLY A 89 -23.32 -6.68 -9.82
C GLY A 89 -24.11 -6.29 -8.58
N ASN A 90 -23.49 -5.56 -7.65
CA ASN A 90 -24.21 -4.78 -6.66
C ASN A 90 -24.08 -3.30 -7.00
N HIS A 91 -25.22 -2.61 -7.10
CA HIS A 91 -25.21 -1.17 -7.26
C HIS A 91 -24.77 -0.53 -5.93
N ILE A 92 -23.65 0.19 -5.97
CA ILE A 92 -23.25 1.05 -4.86
C ILE A 92 -24.19 2.26 -4.85
N SER A 93 -24.80 2.53 -3.71
CA SER A 93 -25.71 3.67 -3.54
C SER A 93 -25.01 4.99 -3.86
N GLY A 94 -25.66 5.84 -4.67
CA GLY A 94 -25.15 7.18 -4.97
C GLY A 94 -24.99 8.08 -3.73
N ILE A 95 -25.62 7.70 -2.60
CA ILE A 95 -25.41 8.36 -1.30
C ILE A 95 -24.02 8.04 -0.76
N THR A 96 -23.58 6.77 -0.81
CA THR A 96 -22.24 6.36 -0.38
C THR A 96 -21.18 7.08 -1.21
N LYS A 97 -21.34 7.06 -2.54
CA LYS A 97 -20.41 7.73 -3.46
C LYS A 97 -20.27 9.22 -3.12
N ARG A 98 -21.39 9.93 -2.94
CA ARG A 98 -21.37 11.34 -2.55
C ARG A 98 -20.66 11.56 -1.22
N ARG A 99 -20.91 10.73 -0.21
CA ARG A 99 -20.27 10.86 1.11
C ARG A 99 -18.76 10.64 1.06
N GLN A 100 -18.29 9.65 0.30
CA GLN A 100 -16.86 9.42 0.10
C GLN A 100 -16.24 10.61 -0.66
N ALA A 101 -16.90 11.09 -1.72
CA ALA A 101 -16.43 12.22 -2.52
C ALA A 101 -16.39 13.56 -1.76
N THR A 102 -17.31 13.78 -0.80
CA THR A 102 -17.40 15.03 -0.02
C THR A 102 -16.74 14.93 1.35
N ALA A 103 -15.99 13.86 1.63
CA ALA A 103 -15.28 13.70 2.89
C ALA A 103 -14.19 14.79 3.04
N ASP A 104 -14.17 15.46 4.20
CA ASP A 104 -13.18 16.51 4.46
C ASP A 104 -11.78 15.93 4.71
N SER A 105 -10.75 16.76 4.50
CA SER A 105 -9.34 16.34 4.60
C SER A 105 -8.98 15.81 6.00
N ASN A 106 -9.48 16.44 7.07
CA ASN A 106 -9.18 16.01 8.44
C ASN A 106 -9.80 14.64 8.75
N PHE A 107 -11.01 14.40 8.26
CA PHE A 107 -11.67 13.11 8.36
C PHE A 107 -10.91 12.02 7.60
N ASN A 108 -10.45 12.32 6.39
CA ASN A 108 -9.62 11.41 5.60
C ASN A 108 -8.28 11.10 6.28
N ILE A 109 -7.60 12.10 6.87
CA ILE A 109 -6.37 11.93 7.65
C ILE A 109 -6.58 11.02 8.87
N LYS A 110 -7.75 11.09 9.50
CA LYS A 110 -8.11 10.23 10.62
C LYS A 110 -8.26 8.77 10.17
N ILE A 111 -8.95 8.53 9.04
CA ILE A 111 -9.11 7.18 8.49
C ILE A 111 -7.77 6.61 8.05
N SER A 112 -6.94 7.37 7.34
CA SER A 112 -5.61 6.91 6.94
C SER A 112 -4.69 6.65 8.12
N SER A 113 -4.77 7.45 9.19
CA SER A 113 -4.03 7.18 10.44
C SER A 113 -4.41 5.83 11.04
N TRP A 114 -5.70 5.49 11.03
CA TRP A 114 -6.17 4.18 11.47
C TRP A 114 -5.65 3.06 10.57
N LEU A 115 -5.79 3.17 9.25
CA LEU A 115 -5.29 2.17 8.30
C LEU A 115 -3.79 1.90 8.46
N LEU A 116 -2.98 2.96 8.59
CA LEU A 116 -1.54 2.84 8.77
C LEU A 116 -1.16 2.30 10.15
N SER A 117 -1.90 2.65 11.20
CA SER A 117 -1.72 2.06 12.53
C SER A 117 -1.94 0.55 12.49
N GLU A 118 -3.01 0.07 11.85
CA GLU A 118 -3.28 -1.36 11.70
C GLU A 118 -2.21 -2.06 10.84
N LYS A 119 -1.74 -1.42 9.75
CA LYS A 119 -0.59 -1.91 8.97
C LYS A 119 0.65 -2.06 9.85
N PHE A 120 1.00 -1.04 10.64
CA PHE A 120 2.19 -1.05 11.48
C PHE A 120 2.09 -2.11 12.58
N LYS A 121 0.91 -2.30 13.19
CA LYS A 121 0.64 -3.41 14.12
C LYS A 121 0.88 -4.76 13.47
N GLY A 122 0.27 -5.01 12.30
CA GLY A 122 0.46 -6.27 11.57
C GLY A 122 1.90 -6.54 11.16
N GLN A 123 2.65 -5.50 10.77
CA GLN A 123 4.09 -5.62 10.48
C GLN A 123 4.88 -6.05 11.73
N ARG A 124 4.64 -5.42 12.88
CA ARG A 124 5.30 -5.80 14.14
C ARG A 124 4.94 -7.22 14.56
N GLU A 125 3.68 -7.61 14.46
CA GLU A 125 3.25 -8.99 14.73
C GLU A 125 3.97 -10.00 13.83
N THR A 126 4.16 -9.66 12.56
CA THR A 126 4.90 -10.51 11.61
C THR A 126 6.37 -10.62 11.98
N LEU A 127 7.01 -9.52 12.39
CA LEU A 127 8.41 -9.53 12.84
C LEU A 127 8.59 -10.30 14.16
N CYS A 128 7.67 -10.12 15.12
CA CYS A 128 7.67 -10.89 16.37
C CYS A 128 7.48 -12.39 16.09
N TYR A 129 6.59 -12.74 15.16
CA TYR A 129 6.43 -14.13 14.72
C TYR A 129 7.72 -14.66 14.08
N LEU A 130 8.32 -13.92 13.16
CA LEU A 130 9.59 -14.31 12.53
C LEU A 130 10.67 -14.58 13.59
N ARG A 131 10.80 -13.70 14.60
CA ARG A 131 11.70 -13.85 15.75
C ARG A 131 11.43 -15.14 16.52
N ILE A 132 10.20 -15.34 16.99
CA ILE A 132 9.86 -16.48 17.86
C ILE A 132 10.05 -17.82 17.13
N TYR A 133 9.59 -17.94 15.89
CA TYR A 133 9.54 -19.22 15.18
C TYR A 133 10.85 -19.61 14.50
N ASN A 134 11.76 -18.66 14.25
CA ASN A 134 13.00 -18.92 13.50
C ASN A 134 14.28 -18.63 14.31
N GLN A 135 14.18 -18.32 15.60
CA GLN A 135 15.36 -18.06 16.45
C GLN A 135 16.37 -19.21 16.47
N LYS A 136 15.89 -20.45 16.29
CA LYS A 136 16.73 -21.67 16.24
C LYS A 136 17.24 -22.00 14.84
N ALA A 137 16.87 -21.22 13.82
CA ALA A 137 17.32 -21.47 12.46
C ALA A 137 18.82 -21.17 12.33
N LYS A 138 19.55 -21.98 11.55
CA LYS A 138 21.01 -21.81 11.37
C LYS A 138 21.41 -20.45 10.79
N TRP A 139 20.53 -19.83 10.02
CA TRP A 139 20.74 -18.51 9.42
C TRP A 139 20.42 -17.34 10.36
N TRP A 140 19.87 -17.62 11.56
CA TRP A 140 19.56 -16.60 12.56
C TRP A 140 20.87 -16.09 13.18
N ASN A 141 21.05 -14.76 13.23
CA ASN A 141 22.26 -14.14 13.75
C ASN A 141 21.93 -12.83 14.50
N GLU A 142 22.92 -12.29 15.20
CA GLU A 142 22.80 -11.05 15.99
C GLU A 142 22.42 -9.84 15.12
N GLU A 143 22.93 -9.77 13.89
CA GLU A 143 22.60 -8.69 12.96
C GLU A 143 21.10 -8.68 12.63
N ARG A 144 20.50 -9.84 12.39
CA ARG A 144 19.06 -9.95 12.09
C ARG A 144 18.21 -9.60 13.30
N GLU A 145 18.64 -10.00 14.49
CA GLU A 145 17.99 -9.60 15.74
C GLU A 145 17.99 -8.08 15.89
N TYR A 146 19.14 -7.45 15.66
CA TYR A 146 19.27 -5.99 15.67
C TYR A 146 18.36 -5.30 14.63
N ARG A 147 18.30 -5.81 13.39
CA ARG A 147 17.42 -5.27 12.34
C ARG A 147 15.95 -5.32 12.75
N ILE A 148 15.51 -6.42 13.37
CA ILE A 148 14.14 -6.57 13.86
C ILE A 148 13.85 -5.57 14.98
N GLU A 149 14.74 -5.44 15.96
CA GLU A 149 14.57 -4.48 17.06
C GLU A 149 14.50 -3.03 16.56
N GLN A 150 15.35 -2.67 15.59
CA GLN A 150 15.28 -1.37 14.92
C GLN A 150 13.93 -1.18 14.21
N ALA A 151 13.47 -2.16 13.44
CA ALA A 151 12.19 -2.07 12.72
C ALA A 151 10.99 -1.94 13.66
N LEU A 152 10.98 -2.67 14.78
CA LEU A 152 9.94 -2.55 15.82
C LEU A 152 9.94 -1.13 16.42
N SER A 153 11.12 -0.59 16.74
CA SER A 153 11.25 0.75 17.33
C SER A 153 10.81 1.86 16.36
N ILE A 154 11.19 1.75 15.08
CA ILE A 154 10.78 2.67 14.03
C ILE A 154 9.27 2.61 13.88
N SER A 155 8.70 1.41 13.71
CA SER A 155 7.26 1.21 13.55
C SER A 155 6.44 1.84 14.67
N LEU A 156 6.81 1.61 15.94
CA LEU A 156 6.15 2.23 17.10
C LEU A 156 6.25 3.76 17.10
N ASN A 157 7.44 4.28 16.81
CA ASN A 157 7.64 5.72 16.75
C ASN A 157 6.83 6.36 15.62
N ARG A 158 6.76 5.72 14.44
CA ARG A 158 5.99 6.23 13.30
C ARG A 158 4.49 6.20 13.57
N GLU A 159 3.99 5.16 14.20
CA GLU A 159 2.59 5.08 14.62
C GLU A 159 2.19 6.22 15.57
N GLN A 160 3.01 6.51 16.59
CA GLN A 160 2.77 7.61 17.52
C GLN A 160 2.74 8.99 16.85
N ASN A 161 3.40 9.13 15.70
CA ASN A 161 3.46 10.40 14.96
C ASN A 161 2.35 10.53 13.90
N LEU A 162 1.56 9.48 13.62
CA LEU A 162 0.48 9.55 12.63
C LEU A 162 -0.56 10.62 12.99
N THR A 163 -0.87 10.79 14.28
CA THR A 163 -1.84 11.78 14.76
C THR A 163 -1.36 13.23 14.60
N ASN A 164 -0.05 13.44 14.40
CA ASN A 164 0.55 14.76 14.25
C ASN A 164 0.69 15.16 12.77
N CYS A 165 0.32 14.27 11.83
CA CYS A 165 0.38 14.52 10.41
C CYS A 165 -0.66 15.55 9.97
N LEU A 166 -0.24 16.54 9.19
CA LEU A 166 -1.11 17.59 8.65
C LEU A 166 -1.74 17.22 7.31
N ASN A 167 -1.17 16.21 6.61
CA ASN A 167 -1.61 15.79 5.28
C ASN A 167 -1.19 14.35 4.96
N ALA A 168 -1.78 13.79 3.90
CA ALA A 168 -1.50 12.43 3.44
C ALA A 168 -0.03 12.21 3.05
N ASP A 169 0.65 13.22 2.49
CA ASP A 169 2.07 13.09 2.11
C ASP A 169 2.98 12.86 3.32
N SER A 170 2.72 13.54 4.44
CA SER A 170 3.45 13.31 5.69
C SER A 170 3.23 11.89 6.21
N GLN A 171 2.02 11.34 6.07
CA GLN A 171 1.73 9.95 6.43
C GLN A 171 2.46 8.94 5.52
N ARG A 172 2.53 9.21 4.20
CA ARG A 172 3.29 8.38 3.24
C ARG A 172 4.78 8.34 3.58
N VAL A 173 5.37 9.43 4.07
CA VAL A 173 6.77 9.42 4.51
C VAL A 173 6.98 8.52 5.73
N LEU A 174 6.07 8.55 6.71
CA LEU A 174 6.15 7.68 7.89
C LEU A 174 5.95 6.21 7.47
N GLU A 175 5.00 5.93 6.58
CA GLU A 175 4.75 4.62 6.00
C GLU A 175 5.97 4.06 5.28
N ALA A 176 6.59 4.84 4.39
CA ALA A 176 7.74 4.41 3.61
C ALA A 176 8.94 4.05 4.51
N GLN A 177 9.17 4.82 5.58
CA GLN A 177 10.24 4.54 6.53
C GLN A 177 9.99 3.25 7.32
N SER A 178 8.77 3.04 7.80
CA SER A 178 8.37 1.80 8.47
C SER A 178 8.48 0.59 7.52
N ALA A 179 8.02 0.74 6.28
CA ALA A 179 8.08 -0.31 5.27
C ALA A 179 9.52 -0.68 4.91
N ALA A 180 10.40 0.30 4.73
CA ALA A 180 11.81 0.06 4.45
C ALA A 180 12.48 -0.75 5.57
N ALA A 181 12.26 -0.38 6.83
CA ALA A 181 12.79 -1.11 7.97
C ALA A 181 12.21 -2.54 8.07
N TYR A 182 10.90 -2.69 7.82
CA TYR A 182 10.23 -3.98 7.79
C TYR A 182 10.83 -4.94 6.76
N TRP A 183 10.92 -4.51 5.49
CA TRP A 183 11.43 -5.37 4.41
C TRP A 183 12.92 -5.70 4.56
N HIS A 184 13.71 -4.79 5.15
CA HIS A 184 15.13 -5.04 5.43
C HIS A 184 15.36 -6.18 6.43
N CYS A 185 14.36 -6.53 7.24
CA CYS A 185 14.44 -7.68 8.16
C CYS A 185 14.44 -9.03 7.41
N PHE A 186 13.84 -9.08 6.21
CA PHE A 186 13.75 -10.32 5.42
C PHE A 186 14.96 -10.53 4.51
N GLU A 187 15.70 -9.46 4.25
CA GLU A 187 16.85 -9.48 3.37
C GLU A 187 17.92 -10.48 3.85
N GLY A 188 18.45 -11.26 2.92
CA GLY A 188 19.49 -12.26 3.18
C GLY A 188 19.00 -13.53 3.89
N ILE A 189 17.69 -13.73 4.06
CA ILE A 189 17.18 -15.02 4.55
C ILE A 189 17.30 -16.06 3.42
N PRO A 190 18.00 -17.18 3.63
CA PRO A 190 18.24 -18.17 2.58
C PRO A 190 16.99 -18.99 2.26
N LEU A 191 16.76 -19.26 0.97
CA LEU A 191 15.75 -20.18 0.47
C LEU A 191 16.39 -21.55 0.19
N GLN A 192 15.62 -22.63 0.36
CA GLN A 192 16.12 -23.99 0.17
C GLN A 192 15.85 -24.46 -1.27
N TRP A 193 16.88 -25.03 -1.92
CA TRP A 193 16.81 -25.46 -3.32
C TRP A 193 17.26 -26.91 -3.53
N SER A 194 16.65 -27.61 -4.47
CA SER A 194 17.09 -28.95 -4.93
C SER A 194 18.44 -28.86 -5.62
N ASN A 195 18.61 -27.87 -6.52
CA ASN A 195 19.83 -27.64 -7.28
C ASN A 195 20.13 -26.15 -7.44
N PHE A 196 20.97 -25.61 -6.55
CA PHE A 196 21.34 -24.20 -6.52
C PHE A 196 22.22 -23.74 -7.71
N LYS A 197 22.86 -24.67 -8.44
CA LYS A 197 23.74 -24.33 -9.58
C LYS A 197 22.96 -23.92 -10.82
N LYS A 198 21.65 -24.22 -10.87
CA LYS A 198 20.77 -23.95 -12.02
C LYS A 198 19.89 -22.71 -11.82
N ILE A 199 20.12 -21.93 -10.78
CA ILE A 199 19.33 -20.73 -10.47
C ILE A 199 20.22 -19.48 -10.41
N PRO A 200 19.66 -18.30 -10.68
CA PRO A 200 20.34 -17.02 -10.44
C PRO A 200 20.77 -16.86 -8.97
N VAL A 201 21.94 -16.27 -8.77
CA VAL A 201 22.55 -16.09 -7.42
C VAL A 201 21.65 -15.25 -6.50
N ASN A 202 20.99 -14.24 -7.05
CA ASN A 202 20.06 -13.38 -6.32
C ASN A 202 18.77 -14.07 -5.87
N TRP A 203 18.52 -15.33 -6.27
CA TRP A 203 17.38 -16.14 -5.79
C TRP A 203 17.72 -17.02 -4.59
N LEU A 204 19.00 -17.12 -4.23
CA LEU A 204 19.45 -17.93 -3.09
C LEU A 204 18.93 -17.37 -1.77
N CYS A 205 18.76 -16.06 -1.69
CA CYS A 205 18.26 -15.37 -0.52
C CYS A 205 17.12 -14.42 -0.88
N ILE A 206 16.29 -14.11 0.09
CA ILE A 206 15.27 -13.06 -0.03
C ILE A 206 15.95 -11.71 -0.23
N GLY A 207 15.53 -10.98 -1.27
CA GLY A 207 15.97 -9.61 -1.56
C GLY A 207 15.09 -8.55 -0.90
N ASN A 208 15.40 -7.28 -1.16
CA ASN A 208 14.54 -6.16 -0.78
C ASN A 208 13.22 -6.18 -1.58
N ARG A 209 12.15 -5.54 -1.08
CA ARG A 209 10.87 -5.40 -1.81
C ARG A 209 10.99 -4.58 -3.09
N THR A 210 12.02 -3.75 -3.23
CA THR A 210 12.22 -2.88 -4.38
C THR A 210 13.00 -3.58 -5.49
N SER A 211 12.45 -3.59 -6.70
CA SER A 211 13.13 -4.06 -7.90
C SER A 211 14.01 -2.95 -8.50
N PRO A 212 15.30 -3.22 -8.77
CA PRO A 212 16.17 -2.31 -9.51
C PRO A 212 15.66 -1.99 -10.92
N LYS A 213 14.79 -2.84 -11.48
CA LYS A 213 14.26 -2.69 -12.85
C LYS A 213 13.13 -1.66 -12.93
N SER A 214 12.38 -1.46 -11.85
CA SER A 214 11.21 -0.58 -11.82
C SER A 214 11.31 0.56 -10.81
N GLY A 215 12.30 0.51 -9.90
CA GLY A 215 12.37 1.41 -8.74
C GLY A 215 11.25 1.16 -7.71
N GLY A 216 10.52 0.05 -7.82
CA GLY A 216 9.39 -0.29 -6.96
C GLY A 216 9.10 -1.79 -6.92
N PRO A 217 7.94 -2.22 -6.39
CA PRO A 217 7.64 -3.64 -6.20
C PRO A 217 7.26 -4.40 -7.48
N ARG A 218 7.10 -3.69 -8.60
CA ARG A 218 6.78 -4.29 -9.92
C ARG A 218 8.04 -4.89 -10.55
N LYS A 219 7.85 -5.85 -11.48
CA LYS A 219 8.94 -6.57 -12.15
C LYS A 219 9.91 -7.20 -11.12
N ALA A 220 9.37 -8.10 -10.30
CA ALA A 220 10.13 -8.80 -9.26
C ALA A 220 11.34 -9.52 -9.86
N ILE A 221 12.47 -9.49 -9.16
CA ILE A 221 13.71 -10.13 -9.60
C ILE A 221 14.07 -11.35 -8.74
N ASP A 222 13.24 -11.67 -7.74
CA ASP A 222 13.42 -12.79 -6.82
C ASP A 222 12.10 -13.53 -6.55
N PRO A 223 12.17 -14.79 -6.08
CA PRO A 223 11.01 -15.64 -5.88
C PRO A 223 9.97 -15.11 -4.89
N LEU A 224 10.38 -14.55 -3.75
CA LEU A 224 9.45 -14.06 -2.73
C LEU A 224 8.60 -12.92 -3.29
N ASN A 225 9.26 -11.94 -3.90
CA ASN A 225 8.57 -10.77 -4.46
C ASN A 225 7.65 -11.14 -5.63
N ALA A 226 8.05 -12.12 -6.44
CA ALA A 226 7.21 -12.64 -7.51
C ALA A 226 5.93 -13.29 -6.94
N CYS A 227 6.06 -14.13 -5.92
CA CYS A 227 4.91 -14.73 -5.22
C CYS A 227 4.01 -13.68 -4.55
N LEU A 228 4.59 -12.66 -3.90
CA LEU A 228 3.82 -11.57 -3.28
C LEU A 228 2.98 -10.81 -4.29
N ASN A 229 3.48 -10.58 -5.51
CA ASN A 229 2.71 -9.88 -6.54
C ASN A 229 1.42 -10.63 -6.88
N TYR A 230 1.49 -11.97 -7.03
CA TYR A 230 0.30 -12.81 -7.22
C TYR A 230 -0.66 -12.73 -6.03
N LEU A 231 -0.16 -12.90 -4.80
CA LEU A 231 -1.02 -12.88 -3.61
C LEU A 231 -1.68 -11.51 -3.41
N TYR A 232 -0.98 -10.43 -3.71
CA TYR A 232 -1.53 -9.08 -3.62
C TYR A 232 -2.56 -8.78 -4.71
N ALA A 233 -2.40 -9.28 -5.94
CA ALA A 233 -3.42 -9.11 -6.98
C ALA A 233 -4.72 -9.88 -6.66
N ILE A 234 -4.60 -11.05 -6.03
CA ILE A 234 -5.77 -11.80 -5.54
C ILE A 234 -6.39 -11.07 -4.35
N LEU A 235 -5.58 -10.59 -3.40
CA LEU A 235 -6.06 -9.78 -2.28
C LEU A 235 -6.78 -8.51 -2.78
N GLU A 236 -6.25 -7.83 -3.80
CA GLU A 236 -6.86 -6.66 -4.43
C GLU A 236 -8.28 -6.98 -4.90
N THR A 237 -8.46 -8.06 -5.65
CA THR A 237 -9.81 -8.44 -6.12
C THR A 237 -10.74 -8.77 -4.95
N ARG A 238 -10.24 -9.47 -3.92
CA ARG A 238 -11.07 -9.85 -2.75
C ARG A 238 -11.51 -8.63 -1.95
N VAL A 239 -10.61 -7.67 -1.75
CA VAL A 239 -10.92 -6.40 -1.08
C VAL A 239 -11.92 -5.61 -1.93
N LYS A 240 -11.69 -5.48 -3.24
CA LYS A 240 -12.62 -4.82 -4.18
C LYS A 240 -14.03 -5.43 -4.14
N ASN A 241 -14.13 -6.76 -4.21
CA ASN A 241 -15.41 -7.47 -4.11
C ASN A 241 -16.10 -7.18 -2.76
N SER A 242 -15.34 -7.24 -1.67
CA SER A 242 -15.88 -6.99 -0.34
C SER A 242 -16.32 -5.52 -0.17
N CYS A 243 -15.66 -4.55 -0.81
CA CYS A 243 -16.14 -3.16 -0.86
C CYS A 243 -17.53 -3.09 -1.50
N VAL A 244 -17.68 -3.67 -2.70
CA VAL A 244 -18.94 -3.69 -3.45
C VAL A 244 -20.06 -4.36 -2.66
N ILE A 245 -19.79 -5.50 -2.02
CA ILE A 245 -20.77 -6.22 -1.17
C ILE A 245 -21.19 -5.40 0.05
N ASN A 246 -20.27 -4.64 0.64
CA ASN A 246 -20.56 -3.80 1.81
C ASN A 246 -21.00 -2.37 1.44
N GLY A 247 -21.26 -2.09 0.16
CA GLY A 247 -21.75 -0.81 -0.32
C GLY A 247 -20.73 0.33 -0.22
N VAL A 248 -19.44 0.01 -0.21
CA VAL A 248 -18.30 0.94 -0.27
C VAL A 248 -17.87 1.10 -1.72
N ASP A 249 -17.71 2.33 -2.19
CA ASP A 249 -17.16 2.59 -3.50
C ASP A 249 -15.63 2.43 -3.48
N PRO A 250 -15.05 1.55 -4.31
CA PRO A 250 -13.63 1.21 -4.27
C PRO A 250 -12.71 2.26 -4.94
N ASP A 251 -13.27 3.28 -5.59
CA ASP A 251 -12.47 4.20 -6.41
C ASP A 251 -11.93 5.40 -5.63
N PHE A 252 -12.58 5.82 -4.53
CA PHE A 252 -12.21 7.02 -3.77
C PHE A 252 -11.05 6.76 -2.79
N GLY A 253 -9.81 6.92 -3.27
CA GLY A 253 -8.60 6.77 -2.47
C GLY A 253 -8.46 7.85 -1.38
N ILE A 254 -7.80 7.47 -0.28
CA ILE A 254 -7.45 8.35 0.83
C ILE A 254 -5.93 8.54 0.89
N ILE A 255 -5.16 7.45 1.02
CA ILE A 255 -3.69 7.52 1.06
C ILE A 255 -3.15 7.41 -0.35
N HIS A 256 -3.69 6.52 -1.16
CA HIS A 256 -3.33 6.41 -2.57
C HIS A 256 -4.07 7.47 -3.39
N ALA A 257 -3.32 8.19 -4.22
CA ALA A 257 -3.91 9.20 -5.12
C ALA A 257 -4.87 8.54 -6.12
N ASP A 258 -5.90 9.26 -6.50
CA ASP A 258 -6.83 8.82 -7.52
C ASP A 258 -6.13 8.77 -8.88
N HIS A 259 -6.34 7.68 -9.60
CA HIS A 259 -5.87 7.50 -10.96
C HIS A 259 -7.02 7.00 -11.82
N ALA A 260 -7.07 7.42 -13.08
CA ALA A 260 -8.06 6.92 -14.02
C ALA A 260 -7.99 5.38 -14.08
N ASN A 261 -9.16 4.74 -13.95
CA ASN A 261 -9.33 3.29 -14.00
C ASN A 261 -8.61 2.50 -12.89
N ARG A 262 -8.35 3.11 -11.73
CA ARG A 262 -7.78 2.43 -10.56
C ARG A 262 -8.72 2.55 -9.37
N ALA A 263 -9.04 1.40 -8.77
CA ALA A 263 -9.73 1.32 -7.50
C ALA A 263 -8.81 1.75 -6.34
N SER A 264 -8.51 3.05 -6.21
CA SER A 264 -7.47 3.55 -5.32
C SER A 264 -7.73 3.22 -3.83
N LEU A 265 -8.98 3.22 -3.39
CA LEU A 265 -9.35 2.85 -2.03
C LEU A 265 -9.03 1.39 -1.70
N VAL A 266 -9.07 0.50 -2.70
CA VAL A 266 -8.73 -0.93 -2.49
C VAL A 266 -7.31 -1.05 -1.96
N PHE A 267 -6.37 -0.28 -2.50
CA PHE A 267 -4.98 -0.33 -2.05
C PHE A 267 -4.84 0.18 -0.61
N ASP A 268 -5.61 1.19 -0.21
CA ASP A 268 -5.66 1.66 1.18
C ASP A 268 -6.20 0.59 2.13
N LEU A 269 -7.30 -0.06 1.75
CA LEU A 269 -7.97 -1.09 2.55
C LEU A 269 -7.20 -2.42 2.58
N MET A 270 -6.26 -2.64 1.66
CA MET A 270 -5.33 -3.77 1.71
C MET A 270 -4.26 -3.58 2.78
N GLU A 271 -3.89 -2.35 3.13
CA GLU A 271 -2.73 -2.06 3.98
C GLU A 271 -2.76 -2.79 5.34
N PRO A 272 -3.89 -2.86 6.08
CA PRO A 272 -3.97 -3.63 7.32
C PRO A 272 -3.78 -5.14 7.13
N VAL A 273 -4.10 -5.68 5.96
CA VAL A 273 -4.14 -7.12 5.68
C VAL A 273 -2.82 -7.63 5.10
N ARG A 274 -2.06 -6.78 4.39
CA ARG A 274 -0.79 -7.14 3.73
C ARG A 274 0.19 -7.87 4.65
N PRO A 275 0.47 -7.42 5.91
CA PRO A 275 1.47 -8.10 6.74
C PRO A 275 1.13 -9.56 7.04
N LYS A 276 -0.17 -9.88 7.14
CA LYS A 276 -0.62 -11.26 7.35
C LYS A 276 -0.39 -12.13 6.11
N VAL A 277 -0.56 -11.57 4.90
CA VAL A 277 -0.18 -12.24 3.64
C VAL A 277 1.32 -12.49 3.60
N ASP A 278 2.11 -11.49 3.97
CA ASP A 278 3.58 -11.56 3.96
C ASP A 278 4.06 -12.68 4.89
N ARG A 279 3.51 -12.74 6.11
CA ARG A 279 3.78 -13.79 7.08
C ARG A 279 3.43 -15.18 6.54
N LEU A 280 2.22 -15.36 6.01
CA LEU A 280 1.75 -16.65 5.51
C LEU A 280 2.63 -17.17 4.36
N LEU A 281 3.03 -16.30 3.44
CA LEU A 281 3.93 -16.67 2.35
C LEU A 281 5.33 -16.99 2.87
N LEU A 282 5.89 -16.14 3.75
CA LEU A 282 7.22 -16.35 4.31
C LEU A 282 7.30 -17.69 5.05
N GLU A 283 6.31 -18.00 5.89
CA GLU A 283 6.21 -19.29 6.57
C GLU A 283 6.18 -20.48 5.61
N TRP A 284 5.40 -20.37 4.54
CA TRP A 284 5.29 -21.42 3.53
C TRP A 284 6.61 -21.61 2.78
N MET A 285 7.28 -20.51 2.39
CA MET A 285 8.54 -20.57 1.64
C MET A 285 9.69 -21.15 2.48
N LEU A 286 9.79 -20.77 3.74
CA LEU A 286 10.90 -21.22 4.61
C LEU A 286 10.82 -22.71 4.98
N LYS A 287 9.64 -23.32 4.87
CA LYS A 287 9.41 -24.74 5.14
C LYS A 287 9.61 -25.63 3.90
N ARG A 288 9.78 -25.03 2.72
CA ARG A 288 9.78 -25.75 1.44
C ARG A 288 11.16 -25.76 0.80
N ARG A 289 11.47 -26.88 0.15
CA ARG A 289 12.59 -27.00 -0.79
C ARG A 289 12.08 -26.82 -2.21
N PHE A 290 12.60 -25.82 -2.92
CA PHE A 290 12.22 -25.47 -4.29
C PHE A 290 13.05 -26.19 -5.34
N ASP A 291 12.46 -26.45 -6.49
CA ASP A 291 13.18 -26.92 -7.67
C ASP A 291 13.46 -25.77 -8.65
N PRO A 292 14.55 -25.78 -9.44
CA PRO A 292 14.77 -24.74 -10.45
C PRO A 292 13.60 -24.53 -11.42
N LYS A 293 12.76 -25.54 -11.66
CA LYS A 293 11.56 -25.40 -12.52
C LYS A 293 10.40 -24.64 -11.86
N ASP A 294 10.48 -24.35 -10.57
CA ASP A 294 9.42 -23.65 -9.82
C ASP A 294 9.39 -22.15 -10.15
N PHE A 295 10.50 -21.59 -10.65
CA PHE A 295 10.64 -20.18 -11.01
C PHE A 295 11.41 -20.03 -12.31
N PHE A 296 11.08 -19.01 -13.10
CA PHE A 296 11.68 -18.79 -14.41
C PHE A 296 12.18 -17.34 -14.55
N GLU A 297 13.41 -17.18 -15.02
CA GLU A 297 13.95 -15.87 -15.33
C GLU A 297 13.62 -15.52 -16.79
N THR A 298 13.00 -14.36 -16.98
CA THR A 298 12.75 -13.84 -18.33
C THR A 298 14.02 -13.23 -18.93
N ARG A 299 14.00 -12.97 -20.24
CA ARG A 299 15.09 -12.24 -20.94
C ARG A 299 15.37 -10.85 -20.34
N GLU A 300 14.40 -10.24 -19.65
CA GLU A 300 14.56 -8.94 -18.98
C GLU A 300 15.16 -9.05 -17.56
N GLY A 301 15.35 -10.27 -17.04
CA GLY A 301 15.79 -10.54 -15.66
C GLY A 301 14.64 -10.52 -14.64
N ILE A 302 13.38 -10.59 -15.10
CA ILE A 302 12.19 -10.66 -14.23
C ILE A 302 11.98 -12.12 -13.81
N CYS A 303 11.78 -12.36 -12.52
CA CYS A 303 11.38 -13.64 -11.96
C CYS A 303 9.88 -13.88 -12.16
N LYS A 304 9.54 -14.99 -12.80
CA LYS A 304 8.18 -15.51 -12.97
C LYS A 304 7.97 -16.74 -12.10
N VAL A 305 6.75 -16.87 -11.56
CA VAL A 305 6.36 -17.99 -10.71
C VAL A 305 5.77 -19.11 -11.58
N GLY A 306 6.22 -20.34 -11.36
CA GLY A 306 5.66 -21.52 -12.01
C GLY A 306 4.23 -21.81 -11.54
N LYS A 307 3.39 -22.34 -12.44
CA LYS A 307 1.95 -22.59 -12.18
C LYS A 307 1.68 -23.47 -10.96
N ALA A 308 2.54 -24.46 -10.70
CA ALA A 308 2.45 -25.32 -9.52
C ALA A 308 2.61 -24.52 -8.23
N VAL A 309 3.62 -23.64 -8.15
CA VAL A 309 3.82 -22.74 -7.01
C VAL A 309 2.64 -21.79 -6.85
N VAL A 310 2.12 -21.20 -7.94
CA VAL A 310 0.94 -20.33 -7.84
C VAL A 310 -0.24 -21.09 -7.23
N SER A 311 -0.49 -22.32 -7.69
CA SER A 311 -1.56 -23.17 -7.17
C SER A 311 -1.40 -23.50 -5.68
N ASP A 312 -0.16 -23.59 -5.19
CA ASP A 312 0.14 -23.85 -3.78
C ASP A 312 0.01 -22.60 -2.89
N ILE A 313 0.33 -21.39 -3.41
CA ILE A 313 0.30 -20.16 -2.60
C ILE A 313 -1.09 -19.53 -2.51
N VAL A 314 -1.94 -19.64 -3.55
CA VAL A 314 -3.28 -19.03 -3.52
C VAL A 314 -4.14 -19.50 -2.34
N PRO A 315 -4.13 -20.81 -1.96
CA PRO A 315 -4.83 -21.28 -0.78
C PRO A 315 -4.42 -20.64 0.54
N LEU A 316 -3.19 -20.11 0.66
CA LEU A 316 -2.68 -19.52 1.89
C LEU A 316 -3.56 -18.36 2.39
N ILE A 317 -4.12 -17.57 1.46
CA ILE A 317 -4.92 -16.38 1.80
C ILE A 317 -6.43 -16.63 1.85
N LYS A 318 -6.88 -17.89 1.70
CA LYS A 318 -8.32 -18.25 1.80
C LYS A 318 -8.94 -17.84 3.13
N GLY A 319 -8.17 -17.96 4.22
CA GLY A 319 -8.63 -17.63 5.58
C GLY A 319 -8.84 -16.14 5.85
N LEU A 320 -8.47 -15.24 4.94
CA LEU A 320 -8.46 -13.80 5.18
C LEU A 320 -9.81 -13.10 4.99
N SER A 321 -10.89 -13.83 4.64
CA SER A 321 -12.20 -13.21 4.41
C SER A 321 -12.70 -12.42 5.63
N LYS A 322 -12.44 -12.91 6.85
CA LYS A 322 -12.83 -12.24 8.09
C LYS A 322 -12.03 -10.95 8.31
N ASP A 323 -10.72 -11.00 8.09
CA ASP A 323 -9.84 -9.82 8.21
C ASP A 323 -10.26 -8.73 7.21
N ILE A 324 -10.43 -9.10 5.94
CA ILE A 324 -10.87 -8.20 4.87
C ILE A 324 -12.24 -7.56 5.19
N THR A 325 -13.21 -8.38 5.60
CA THR A 325 -14.55 -7.89 5.95
C THR A 325 -14.51 -6.98 7.18
N GLY A 326 -13.66 -7.28 8.16
CA GLY A 326 -13.46 -6.47 9.36
C GLY A 326 -13.01 -5.05 9.00
N VAL A 327 -11.92 -4.94 8.24
CA VAL A 327 -11.37 -3.65 7.77
C VAL A 327 -12.43 -2.85 7.01
N ILE A 328 -13.16 -3.48 6.09
CA ILE A 328 -14.16 -2.78 5.28
C ILE A 328 -15.36 -2.30 6.12
N LYS A 329 -15.80 -3.11 7.09
CA LYS A 329 -16.89 -2.71 8.00
C LYS A 329 -16.48 -1.58 8.92
N GLU A 330 -15.23 -1.57 9.39
CA GLU A 330 -14.70 -0.50 10.22
C GLU A 330 -14.56 0.80 9.43
N TYR A 331 -14.01 0.73 8.20
CA TYR A 331 -14.01 1.84 7.24
C TYR A 331 -15.42 2.41 7.03
N ALA A 332 -16.40 1.55 6.71
CA ALA A 332 -17.79 1.97 6.54
C ALA A 332 -18.38 2.57 7.83
N GLY A 333 -17.92 2.13 9.00
CA GLY A 333 -18.28 2.64 10.32
C GLY A 333 -17.94 4.11 10.52
N PHE A 334 -16.85 4.63 9.94
CA PHE A 334 -16.51 6.05 10.02
C PHE A 334 -17.60 6.95 9.43
N PHE A 335 -18.31 6.47 8.42
CA PHE A 335 -19.42 7.20 7.80
C PHE A 335 -20.74 7.02 8.56
N LYS A 336 -20.88 5.99 9.42
CA LYS A 336 -22.08 5.72 10.24
C LYS A 336 -22.32 6.71 11.37
N ASN A 337 -21.28 7.28 11.97
CA ASN A 337 -21.47 8.26 13.05
C ASN A 337 -21.90 9.66 12.56
N LYS A 338 -21.93 9.89 11.24
CA LYS A 338 -22.60 11.03 10.58
C LYS A 338 -23.94 10.64 9.91
N MET A 339 -24.44 9.41 10.14
CA MET A 339 -25.59 8.87 9.41
C MET A 339 -26.92 9.06 10.15
N VAL A 340 -27.83 9.77 9.47
CA VAL A 340 -29.13 9.17 9.15
C VAL A 340 -28.85 8.03 8.16
N LEU A 341 -28.98 6.79 8.63
CA LEU A 341 -29.06 5.59 7.80
C LEU A 341 -30.49 5.55 7.29
N GLN A 342 -30.72 5.78 6.00
CA GLN A 342 -31.95 5.26 5.40
C GLN A 342 -31.77 3.75 5.26
N LYS A 343 -32.57 2.97 5.98
CA LYS A 343 -32.53 1.50 5.90
C LYS A 343 -33.05 1.04 4.52
N PRO A 344 -32.58 -0.10 3.98
CA PRO A 344 -33.11 -0.68 2.73
C PRO A 344 -34.63 -0.86 2.70
N GLU A 345 -35.26 -0.98 3.87
CA GLU A 345 -36.72 -1.10 4.05
C GLU A 345 -37.49 0.20 3.73
N GLU A 346 -36.83 1.36 3.77
CA GLU A 346 -37.46 2.65 3.45
C GLU A 346 -37.71 2.84 1.95
N PHE A 347 -36.97 2.13 1.09
CA PHE A 347 -37.29 2.05 -0.35
C PHE A 347 -38.64 1.37 -0.60
N LYS A 348 -39.03 0.39 0.22
CA LYS A 348 -40.30 -0.34 0.05
C LYS A 348 -41.53 0.48 0.46
N LYS A 349 -41.36 1.57 1.21
CA LYS A 349 -42.49 2.40 1.68
C LYS A 349 -42.93 3.47 0.68
N ASN A 350 -42.05 3.90 -0.23
CA ASN A 350 -42.38 4.96 -1.19
C ASN A 350 -43.01 4.46 -2.50
N ASP A 351 -42.87 3.17 -2.83
CA ASP A 351 -43.46 2.59 -4.05
C ASP A 351 -44.91 2.10 -3.88
N LYS A 352 -45.53 2.33 -2.71
CA LYS A 352 -46.92 1.91 -2.42
C LYS A 352 -47.87 3.06 -2.05
N GLN A 353 -47.55 4.30 -2.42
CA GLN A 353 -48.54 5.38 -2.42
C GLN A 353 -48.94 5.75 -3.86
N GLY A 354 -50.02 5.10 -4.31
CA GLY A 354 -51.02 5.79 -5.13
C GLY A 354 -50.76 5.92 -6.62
N PHE A 355 -50.67 4.80 -7.36
CA PHE A 355 -51.27 4.77 -8.69
C PHE A 355 -52.78 4.55 -8.54
N SER A 356 -53.50 5.61 -8.14
CA SER A 356 -54.93 5.69 -8.38
C SER A 356 -55.29 7.12 -8.80
N HIS A 357 -55.73 7.25 -10.04
CA HIS A 357 -56.55 8.31 -10.61
C HIS A 357 -56.34 9.75 -10.11
N LYS A 358 -55.75 10.58 -10.97
CA LYS A 358 -56.27 11.94 -11.25
C LYS A 358 -55.70 12.45 -12.57
N HIS A 359 -56.43 12.15 -13.66
CA HIS A 359 -56.46 13.02 -14.82
C HIS A 359 -57.10 14.36 -14.40
N LYS A 360 -56.56 15.46 -14.96
CA LYS A 360 -56.98 16.88 -14.90
C LYS A 360 -56.18 17.78 -13.96
N ALA A 361 -55.80 18.93 -14.54
CA ALA A 361 -55.13 20.11 -13.98
C ALA A 361 -53.59 20.07 -13.87
N LYS A 362 -52.92 20.22 -15.02
CA LYS A 362 -51.60 20.87 -15.13
C LYS A 362 -51.52 21.64 -16.46
N THR A 363 -52.36 22.66 -16.56
CA THR A 363 -52.11 23.82 -17.40
C THR A 363 -51.73 24.94 -16.44
N GLU A 364 -50.77 25.78 -16.82
CA GLU A 364 -50.28 26.94 -16.04
C GLU A 364 -49.30 26.65 -14.90
N GLN A 365 -48.11 26.15 -15.23
CA GLN A 365 -46.88 26.56 -14.53
C GLN A 365 -45.59 26.33 -15.34
N THR A 366 -45.73 26.22 -16.67
CA THR A 366 -44.62 26.05 -17.62
C THR A 366 -44.45 27.30 -18.49
N LYS A 367 -44.48 28.48 -17.87
CA LYS A 367 -44.24 29.77 -18.55
C LYS A 367 -43.31 30.76 -17.80
N GLN A 368 -42.66 30.36 -16.70
CA GLN A 368 -41.81 31.28 -15.92
C GLN A 368 -40.34 30.86 -15.78
N PHE A 369 -39.77 30.14 -16.75
CA PHE A 369 -38.36 29.71 -16.71
C PHE A 369 -37.59 29.86 -18.03
N VAL A 370 -38.05 30.72 -18.93
CA VAL A 370 -37.39 30.99 -20.25
C VAL A 370 -37.09 32.49 -20.47
N LEU A 371 -37.07 33.32 -19.42
CA LEU A 371 -36.84 34.76 -19.57
C LEU A 371 -35.73 35.39 -18.71
N ASP A 372 -34.73 34.61 -18.25
CA ASP A 372 -33.57 35.17 -17.52
C ASP A 372 -32.20 34.74 -18.08
N PHE A 373 -32.11 34.49 -19.39
CA PHE A 373 -30.84 34.17 -20.06
C PHE A 373 -30.39 35.18 -21.12
N LYS A 374 -30.91 36.40 -21.08
CA LYS A 374 -30.46 37.51 -21.94
C LYS A 374 -30.49 38.84 -21.18
N GLU A 375 -29.59 39.04 -20.21
CA GLU A 375 -29.14 40.37 -19.80
C GLU A 375 -27.92 40.26 -18.88
N ASN A 376 -26.72 40.16 -19.47
CA ASN A 376 -25.48 40.68 -18.87
C ASN A 376 -24.34 40.67 -19.90
N ARG A 377 -24.53 41.45 -20.96
CA ARG A 377 -23.44 42.01 -21.77
C ARG A 377 -23.64 43.51 -21.76
N GLN A 378 -23.01 44.20 -20.81
CA GLN A 378 -22.52 45.58 -20.91
C GLN A 378 -22.11 46.07 -19.52
N ASN A 379 -20.82 45.99 -19.19
CA ASN A 379 -20.05 47.16 -18.76
C ASN A 379 -18.60 46.78 -18.46
N LYS A 380 -17.74 47.15 -19.42
CA LYS A 380 -16.31 47.35 -19.22
C LYS A 380 -16.09 48.69 -18.51
N THR A 381 -14.95 48.75 -17.81
CA THR A 381 -14.15 49.94 -17.46
C THR A 381 -14.65 50.93 -16.41
N ARG A 382 -13.98 50.93 -15.24
CA ARG A 382 -13.29 52.12 -14.70
C ARG A 382 -12.31 51.79 -13.55
N LYS A 383 -11.01 52.08 -13.83
CA LYS A 383 -9.95 52.67 -12.97
C LYS A 383 -9.47 51.84 -11.76
N ARG A 384 -8.24 51.27 -11.70
CA ARG A 384 -6.85 51.84 -11.65
C ARG A 384 -6.60 52.85 -10.51
N GLN A 385 -5.52 52.59 -9.76
CA GLN A 385 -4.89 53.34 -8.65
C GLN A 385 -5.58 53.12 -7.29
N VAL A 386 -4.94 52.56 -6.26
CA VAL A 386 -3.76 53.11 -5.56
C VAL A 386 -2.78 51.99 -5.15
N ASN A 387 -1.50 52.22 -5.45
CA ASN A 387 -0.32 51.51 -4.96
C ASN A 387 0.16 52.17 -3.67
N GLU A 388 0.87 51.39 -2.85
CA GLU A 388 1.92 51.83 -1.91
C GLU A 388 1.53 52.79 -0.79
N GLU A 389 1.48 52.27 0.45
CA GLU A 389 2.19 52.85 1.59
C GLU A 389 2.16 51.89 2.79
N LEU A 390 3.25 51.91 3.58
CA LEU A 390 3.46 51.27 4.89
C LEU A 390 4.12 49.88 4.92
N LYS A 391 5.30 49.81 4.32
CA LYS A 391 6.47 49.18 4.94
C LYS A 391 7.33 50.25 5.62
N SER A 392 7.10 50.51 6.92
CA SER A 392 8.14 50.91 7.88
C SER A 392 7.50 51.15 9.24
N ASN A 393 7.78 50.26 10.19
CA ASN A 393 8.16 50.64 11.55
C ASN A 393 8.67 49.39 12.28
N LYS A 394 10.01 49.28 12.27
CA LYS A 394 10.76 48.59 13.32
C LYS A 394 10.88 49.53 14.52
N THR A 395 11.20 48.90 15.66
CA THR A 395 11.70 49.43 16.94
C THR A 395 10.66 49.93 17.95
N GLY A 396 10.66 49.24 19.09
CA GLY A 396 9.86 49.51 20.27
C GLY A 396 9.97 48.33 21.24
N GLU A 397 11.15 48.19 21.86
CA GLU A 397 11.32 47.40 23.07
C GLU A 397 10.41 47.97 24.17
N ASN A 398 9.72 47.10 24.92
CA ASN A 398 9.81 47.09 26.38
C ASN A 398 9.01 45.92 27.00
N ASN A 399 9.78 45.05 27.64
CA ASN A 399 9.58 44.33 28.90
C ASN A 399 8.16 44.07 29.43
N LEU A 400 7.89 42.80 29.74
CA LEU A 400 7.23 42.38 30.97
C LEU A 400 7.70 40.96 31.36
N ASP A 401 8.50 40.96 32.42
CA ASP A 401 8.62 40.03 33.54
C ASP A 401 8.78 38.50 33.38
N LEU A 402 9.84 38.06 34.07
CA LEU A 402 10.19 36.72 34.48
C LEU A 402 9.25 36.22 35.59
N THR A 403 8.59 35.08 35.39
CA THR A 403 8.58 33.96 36.35
C THR A 403 8.21 32.63 35.69
N ASN A 404 9.16 31.69 35.77
CA ASN A 404 9.08 30.23 35.88
C ASN A 404 8.21 29.34 34.95
N SER A 405 8.97 28.45 34.26
CA SER A 405 8.59 27.12 33.75
C SER A 405 7.89 27.00 32.39
N SER A 406 8.19 27.88 31.44
CA SER A 406 7.85 27.64 30.04
C SER A 406 8.70 26.49 29.48
N GLN A 407 8.06 25.33 29.40
CA GLN A 407 8.47 24.17 28.62
C GLN A 407 9.08 24.61 27.27
N ARG A 408 10.32 24.18 26.99
CA ARG A 408 11.04 24.51 25.74
C ARG A 408 11.07 23.29 24.82
N GLN A 409 10.92 23.51 23.52
CA GLN A 409 11.08 22.45 22.53
C GLN A 409 12.54 22.31 22.10
N CYS A 410 13.08 21.10 22.16
CA CYS A 410 14.44 20.83 21.71
C CYS A 410 14.54 20.93 20.18
N PRO A 411 15.41 21.77 19.59
CA PRO A 411 15.54 21.93 18.14
C PRO A 411 16.03 20.69 17.38
N GLU A 412 16.60 19.71 18.10
CA GLU A 412 17.15 18.49 17.49
C GLU A 412 16.13 17.35 17.44
N CYS A 413 15.44 17.08 18.54
CA CYS A 413 14.52 15.94 18.64
C CYS A 413 13.04 16.35 18.78
N GLY A 414 12.73 17.63 18.80
CA GLY A 414 11.37 18.14 18.96
C GLY A 414 10.75 17.91 20.36
N LYS A 415 11.48 17.29 21.30
CA LYS A 415 11.00 16.98 22.65
C LYS A 415 10.84 18.26 23.47
N ILE A 416 9.68 18.40 24.11
CA ILE A 416 9.41 19.47 25.07
C ILE A 416 10.08 19.11 26.41
N PHE A 417 10.87 20.01 26.98
CA PHE A 417 11.61 19.79 28.24
C PHE A 417 11.63 21.06 29.10
N THR A 418 11.74 20.89 30.41
CA THR A 418 11.96 21.99 31.36
C THR A 418 13.47 22.27 31.46
N PRO A 419 13.93 23.48 31.12
CA PRO A 419 15.35 23.81 31.17
C PRO A 419 15.83 24.02 32.62
N ASN A 420 16.96 23.44 33.00
CA ASN A 420 17.61 23.63 34.31
C ASN A 420 18.30 25.00 34.46
N GLY A 421 18.09 25.91 33.51
CA GLY A 421 18.63 27.27 33.51
C GLY A 421 18.33 27.99 32.19
N ASN A 422 18.33 29.33 32.22
CA ASN A 422 17.88 30.16 31.08
C ASN A 422 18.64 29.91 29.76
N ARG A 423 19.85 29.36 29.81
CA ARG A 423 20.70 29.08 28.64
C ARG A 423 20.52 27.67 28.07
N GLN A 424 19.77 26.77 28.73
CA GLN A 424 19.58 25.41 28.21
C GLN A 424 18.59 25.43 27.03
N LYS A 425 19.12 25.12 25.84
CA LYS A 425 18.38 25.04 24.57
C LYS A 425 18.08 23.61 24.12
N PHE A 426 18.67 22.60 24.77
CA PHE A 426 18.57 21.19 24.38
C PHE A 426 18.18 20.32 25.58
N CYS A 427 17.38 19.28 25.34
CA CYS A 427 16.93 18.38 26.40
C CYS A 427 18.04 17.45 26.93
N CYS A 428 19.18 17.33 26.24
CA CYS A 428 20.37 16.62 26.70
C CYS A 428 21.64 17.14 25.99
N THR A 429 22.82 16.83 26.55
CA THR A 429 24.12 17.18 25.96
C THR A 429 24.36 16.52 24.61
N LYS A 430 23.92 15.27 24.42
CA LYS A 430 23.99 14.57 23.12
C LYS A 430 23.30 15.36 22.00
N HIS A 431 22.11 15.92 22.24
CA HIS A 431 21.40 16.73 21.24
C HIS A 431 22.08 18.07 20.97
N LYS A 432 22.71 18.69 21.97
CA LYS A 432 23.55 19.87 21.78
C LYS A 432 24.73 19.56 20.84
N ASP A 433 25.38 18.42 21.04
CA ASP A 433 26.55 18.01 20.24
C ASP A 433 26.16 17.61 18.82
N VAL A 434 25.04 16.90 18.65
CA VAL A 434 24.49 16.54 17.33
C VAL A 434 24.08 17.79 16.56
N TYR A 435 23.36 18.72 17.21
CA TYR A 435 22.99 19.99 16.63
C TYR A 435 24.22 20.81 16.22
N ALA A 436 25.23 20.91 17.10
CA ALA A 436 26.48 21.59 16.79
C ALA A 436 27.24 20.96 15.62
N LYS A 437 27.26 19.62 15.52
CA LYS A 437 27.83 18.90 14.38
C LYS A 437 27.05 19.17 13.09
N ARG A 438 25.72 19.21 13.14
CA ARG A 438 24.86 19.54 11.99
C ARG A 438 25.11 20.96 11.50
N VAL A 439 25.06 21.96 12.39
CA VAL A 439 25.30 23.37 12.03
C VAL A 439 26.71 23.57 11.45
N ARG A 440 27.73 22.90 11.98
CA ARG A 440 29.09 22.94 11.40
C ARG A 440 29.14 22.34 9.99
N ARG A 441 28.41 21.25 9.74
CA ARG A 441 28.33 20.61 8.41
C ARG A 441 27.59 21.50 7.42
N GLU A 442 26.48 22.09 7.83
CA GLU A 442 25.70 23.04 7.01
C GLU A 442 26.53 24.27 6.65
N LYS A 443 27.25 24.84 7.61
CA LYS A 443 28.18 25.97 7.37
C LYS A 443 29.27 25.60 6.37
N ARG A 444 29.90 24.42 6.52
CA ARG A 444 30.93 23.95 5.57
C ARG A 444 30.36 23.78 4.16
N VAL A 445 29.17 23.19 4.03
CA VAL A 445 28.51 23.03 2.73
C VAL A 445 28.16 24.38 2.10
N ALA A 446 27.68 25.35 2.89
CA ALA A 446 27.40 26.70 2.42
C ALA A 446 28.67 27.44 1.96
N GLU A 447 29.82 27.16 2.57
CA GLU A 447 31.14 27.67 2.20
C GLU A 447 31.79 26.88 1.05
N GLY A 448 31.10 25.90 0.44
CA GLY A 448 31.64 25.07 -0.65
C GLY A 448 32.72 24.07 -0.18
N ARG A 449 32.69 23.67 1.10
CA ARG A 449 33.65 22.76 1.73
C ARG A 449 33.01 21.44 2.12
N CYS A 450 33.81 20.38 2.15
CA CYS A 450 33.40 19.04 2.53
C CYS A 450 32.84 19.02 3.97
N PRO A 451 31.61 18.53 4.21
CA PRO A 451 31.02 18.49 5.55
C PRO A 451 31.80 17.61 6.54
N GLN A 452 32.55 16.61 6.04
CA GLN A 452 33.32 15.68 6.87
C GLN A 452 34.69 16.24 7.28
N CYS A 453 35.57 16.49 6.32
CA CYS A 453 36.94 16.92 6.58
C CYS A 453 37.18 18.44 6.48
N GLY A 454 36.27 19.20 5.85
CA GLY A 454 36.42 20.65 5.66
C GLY A 454 37.24 21.07 4.43
N GLU A 455 37.71 20.13 3.61
CA GLU A 455 38.44 20.42 2.37
C GLU A 455 37.59 21.19 1.34
N PRO A 456 38.17 22.11 0.54
CA PRO A 456 37.46 22.78 -0.54
C PRO A 456 36.93 21.78 -1.58
N MET A 457 35.72 22.01 -2.09
CA MET A 457 35.13 21.17 -3.15
C MET A 457 35.17 21.93 -4.49
N PRO A 458 35.71 21.32 -5.56
CA PRO A 458 35.91 22.01 -6.86
C PRO A 458 34.60 22.35 -7.59
N GLU A 459 33.48 21.69 -7.26
CA GLU A 459 32.14 22.09 -7.71
C GLU A 459 31.22 22.23 -6.51
N ALA A 460 30.69 23.45 -6.30
CA ALA A 460 29.65 23.70 -5.32
C ALA A 460 28.39 22.93 -5.73
N ALA A 461 28.03 21.92 -4.96
CA ALA A 461 26.93 21.05 -5.31
C ALA A 461 25.61 21.85 -5.38
N LYS A 462 24.89 21.82 -6.51
CA LYS A 462 23.52 22.34 -6.64
C LYS A 462 22.50 21.28 -6.18
N GLY A 463 21.57 21.61 -5.26
CA GLY A 463 20.54 20.66 -4.72
C GLY A 463 20.48 20.52 -3.18
N THR A 464 19.53 19.73 -2.65
CA THR A 464 19.27 19.58 -1.18
C THR A 464 20.17 18.55 -0.48
N TYR A 465 20.32 18.64 0.87
CA TYR A 465 21.19 17.76 1.69
C TYR A 465 20.85 16.25 1.58
N LYS A 466 19.62 15.91 1.21
CA LYS A 466 19.17 14.51 1.06
C LYS A 466 19.58 13.86 -0.26
N GLU A 467 19.99 14.63 -1.26
CA GLU A 467 20.15 14.16 -2.65
C GLU A 467 21.61 14.06 -3.11
N LYS A 468 22.60 14.31 -2.23
CA LYS A 468 24.01 14.36 -2.63
C LYS A 468 24.89 13.46 -1.76
N LEU A 469 25.76 12.71 -2.43
CA LEU A 469 27.02 12.25 -1.83
C LEU A 469 27.92 13.48 -1.64
N THR A 470 27.90 14.05 -0.44
CA THR A 470 28.60 15.29 -0.10
C THR A 470 29.94 15.01 0.59
N TYR A 471 30.87 14.33 -0.08
CA TYR A 471 32.22 14.17 0.44
C TYR A 471 33.22 14.60 -0.61
N CYS A 472 34.35 15.21 -0.22
CA CYS A 472 35.46 15.36 -1.14
C CYS A 472 35.95 13.98 -1.58
N GLN A 473 36.66 13.90 -2.71
CA GLN A 473 37.14 12.63 -3.28
C GLN A 473 37.87 11.77 -2.23
N LYS A 474 38.73 12.37 -1.41
CA LYS A 474 39.44 11.68 -0.32
C LYS A 474 38.50 11.04 0.72
N CYS A 475 37.44 11.73 1.13
CA CYS A 475 36.47 11.19 2.07
C CYS A 475 35.55 10.16 1.41
N ALA A 476 35.19 10.36 0.13
CA ALA A 476 34.44 9.39 -0.64
C ALA A 476 35.22 8.08 -0.78
N ASP A 477 36.51 8.15 -1.13
CA ASP A 477 37.40 7.00 -1.27
C ASP A 477 37.66 6.30 0.07
N TYR A 478 37.81 7.05 1.17
CA TYR A 478 37.90 6.48 2.52
C TYR A 478 36.65 5.64 2.87
N TRP A 479 35.46 6.18 2.62
CA TRP A 479 34.22 5.44 2.87
C TRP A 479 34.06 4.28 1.91
N LYS A 480 34.40 4.45 0.63
CA LYS A 480 34.39 3.38 -0.38
C LYS A 480 35.28 2.21 0.05
N LYS A 481 36.52 2.50 0.48
CA LYS A 481 37.47 1.49 0.98
C LYS A 481 36.96 0.80 2.26
N ARG A 482 36.38 1.55 3.19
CA ARG A 482 35.81 0.99 4.43
C ARG A 482 34.54 0.15 4.22
N TYR A 483 33.75 0.42 3.18
CA TYR A 483 32.57 -0.36 2.82
C TYR A 483 32.85 -1.45 1.76
N GLU A 484 34.01 -1.44 1.11
CA GLU A 484 34.50 -2.55 0.26
C GLU A 484 35.23 -3.63 1.08
N GLU A 485 35.83 -3.31 2.24
CA GLU A 485 36.50 -4.28 3.12
C GLU A 485 35.62 -5.45 3.63
N PRO A 486 34.31 -5.31 3.91
CA PRO A 486 33.45 -6.45 4.28
C PRO A 486 33.20 -7.44 3.12
N ILE A 487 33.50 -7.05 1.87
CA ILE A 487 33.28 -7.88 0.67
C ILE A 487 34.47 -8.83 0.43
N ALA A 488 35.65 -8.52 0.97
CA ALA A 488 36.85 -9.35 0.81
C ALA A 488 36.87 -10.56 1.76
N GLU A 489 36.30 -10.46 2.97
CA GLU A 489 36.27 -11.58 3.93
C GLU A 489 35.29 -12.70 3.53
N PHE A 490 34.29 -12.41 2.69
CA PHE A 490 33.40 -13.42 2.12
C PHE A 490 34.06 -14.33 1.06
N LYS A 491 35.32 -14.06 0.67
CA LYS A 491 36.07 -14.88 -0.30
C LYS A 491 37.01 -15.92 0.33
N ILE A 492 37.06 -16.07 1.65
CA ILE A 492 37.99 -17.02 2.31
C ILE A 492 37.29 -18.15 3.09
N LEU A 493 35.96 -18.15 3.23
CA LEU A 493 35.25 -19.29 3.82
C LEU A 493 34.70 -20.21 2.74
N ASN A 494 35.62 -21.00 2.15
CA ASN A 494 35.34 -22.22 1.39
C ASN A 494 34.76 -23.31 2.29
#